data_AF-A0A8J7WB32-F1
#
_entry.id   AF-A0A8J7WB32-F1
#
_cell.length_a   1.000
_cell.length_b   1.000
_cell.length_c   1.000
_cell.angle_alpha   90.00
_cell.angle_beta   90.00
_cell.angle_gamma   90.00
#
_symmetry.space_group_name_H-M   'P 1'
#
loop_
_entity.id
_entity.type
_entity.pdbx_description
1 polymer ?
#
loop_
_entity_poly.entity_id
_entity_poly.type
_entity_poly.pdbx_seq_one_letter_code
_entity_poly.pdbx_strand_id
1 'polypeptide(L)'
;MKKIQEARNLSGITVEEVAREDGIAESAAKAFGKNLKTTQLRKFFDQAKSIEAGLKEDGWESVSADFAMLRPILAYAKGRRLIPDDFYLFISSCMAKVLAPDNDMEMTKKNYIRFIQILESVVAYHKYHYGE
;
A
#
# COMPACT_ATOMS: atom_id res chain seq x y z
N MET A 1 1.52 -1.01 13.17
CA MET A 1 2.33 -0.28 12.17
C MET A 1 3.85 -0.45 12.34
N LYS A 2 4.38 -0.64 13.57
CA LYS A 2 5.83 -0.83 13.83
C LYS A 2 6.54 -1.84 12.90
N LYS A 3 5.92 -2.99 12.62
CA LYS A 3 6.50 -4.01 11.73
C LYS A 3 6.83 -3.53 10.31
N ILE A 4 6.02 -2.67 9.68
CA ILE A 4 6.35 -2.11 8.34
C ILE A 4 7.51 -1.11 8.45
N GLN A 5 7.56 -0.36 9.55
CA GLN A 5 8.63 0.61 9.79
C GLN A 5 9.97 -0.10 10.02
N GLU A 6 9.96 -1.20 10.78
CA GLU A 6 11.11 -2.03 11.13
C GLU A 6 11.57 -2.95 9.97
N ALA A 7 10.66 -3.38 9.10
CA ALA A 7 11.01 -4.22 7.96
C ALA A 7 11.93 -3.46 6.99
N ARG A 8 13.05 -4.08 6.58
CA ARG A 8 13.92 -3.52 5.53
C ARG A 8 13.21 -3.48 4.18
N ASN A 9 12.56 -4.58 3.82
CA ASN A 9 11.86 -4.79 2.55
C ASN A 9 10.43 -5.28 2.80
N LEU A 10 9.49 -4.92 1.92
CA LEU A 10 8.12 -5.43 2.03
C LEU A 10 8.04 -6.92 1.74
N SER A 11 8.78 -7.42 0.75
CA SER A 11 8.80 -8.82 0.34
C SER A 11 9.24 -9.79 1.44
N GLY A 12 9.94 -9.31 2.47
CA GLY A 12 10.31 -10.08 3.65
C GLY A 12 9.18 -10.30 4.65
N ILE A 13 8.06 -9.56 4.53
CA ILE A 13 6.84 -9.79 5.29
C ILE A 13 6.08 -10.91 4.59
N THR A 14 5.57 -11.93 5.28
CA THR A 14 4.80 -13.02 4.64
C THR A 14 3.34 -12.66 4.39
N VAL A 15 2.65 -13.38 3.49
CA VAL A 15 1.25 -13.01 3.13
C VAL A 15 0.36 -13.30 4.33
N GLU A 16 0.69 -14.37 5.04
CA GLU A 16 0.08 -14.80 6.29
C GLU A 16 0.23 -13.72 7.37
N GLU A 17 1.41 -13.09 7.51
CA GLU A 17 1.59 -11.98 8.47
C GLU A 17 0.74 -10.75 8.14
N VAL A 18 0.49 -10.52 6.85
CA VAL A 18 -0.35 -9.43 6.38
C VAL A 18 -1.83 -9.74 6.62
N ALA A 19 -2.27 -10.93 6.22
CA ALA A 19 -3.66 -11.29 6.03
C ALA A 19 -4.29 -12.06 7.20
N ARG A 20 -3.53 -12.55 8.18
CA ARG A 20 -4.11 -13.19 9.37
C ARG A 20 -4.93 -12.20 10.20
N GLU A 21 -5.81 -12.75 11.04
CA GLU A 21 -6.51 -11.99 12.09
C GLU A 21 -5.49 -11.31 13.02
N ASP A 22 -5.79 -10.05 13.36
CA ASP A 22 -4.90 -9.11 14.05
C ASP A 22 -3.51 -8.99 13.39
N GLY A 23 -3.45 -9.28 12.09
CA GLY A 23 -2.30 -9.08 11.23
C GLY A 23 -2.06 -7.62 10.91
N ILE A 24 -1.12 -7.37 10.00
CA ILE A 24 -0.72 -6.01 9.62
C ILE A 24 -1.88 -5.27 8.95
N ALA A 25 -2.60 -5.92 8.05
CA ALA A 25 -3.66 -5.29 7.28
C ALA A 25 -4.86 -4.93 8.14
N GLU A 26 -5.31 -5.85 9.00
CA GLU A 26 -6.43 -5.59 9.90
C GLU A 26 -6.11 -4.49 10.92
N SER A 27 -4.91 -4.53 11.51
CA SER A 27 -4.45 -3.48 12.42
C SER A 27 -4.42 -2.10 11.75
N ALA A 28 -3.99 -2.04 10.49
CA ALA A 28 -3.97 -0.80 9.72
C ALA A 28 -5.40 -0.33 9.40
N ALA A 29 -6.27 -1.22 8.95
CA ALA A 29 -7.68 -0.91 8.71
C ALA A 29 -8.37 -0.33 9.95
N LYS A 30 -8.19 -0.97 11.12
CA LYS A 30 -8.71 -0.50 12.41
C LYS A 30 -8.16 0.89 12.78
N ALA A 31 -6.87 1.15 12.55
CA ALA A 31 -6.25 2.45 12.80
C ALA A 31 -6.79 3.57 11.90
N PHE A 32 -7.11 3.27 10.63
CA PHE A 32 -7.69 4.27 9.73
C PHE A 32 -9.10 4.67 10.15
N GLY A 33 -9.84 3.71 10.70
CA GLY A 33 -11.18 3.91 11.25
C GLY A 33 -12.20 4.41 10.23
N LYS A 34 -13.39 4.80 10.72
CA LYS A 34 -14.51 5.27 9.88
C LYS A 34 -14.25 6.57 9.11
N ASN A 35 -13.18 7.29 9.45
CA ASN A 35 -12.84 8.56 8.80
C ASN A 35 -12.30 8.35 7.38
N LEU A 36 -11.80 7.16 7.06
CA LEU A 36 -11.46 6.79 5.71
C LEU A 36 -12.66 6.13 5.05
N LYS A 37 -13.21 6.72 3.98
CA LYS A 37 -14.30 6.06 3.25
C LYS A 37 -13.75 4.88 2.46
N THR A 38 -14.46 3.75 2.47
CA THR A 38 -14.11 2.57 1.66
C THR A 38 -13.94 2.92 0.18
N THR A 39 -14.69 3.90 -0.34
CA THR A 39 -14.55 4.40 -1.72
C THR A 39 -13.25 5.15 -1.98
N GLN A 40 -12.71 5.89 -1.01
CA GLN A 40 -11.43 6.60 -1.14
C GLN A 40 -10.27 5.60 -1.11
N LEU A 41 -10.33 4.65 -0.18
CA LEU A 41 -9.36 3.56 -0.07
C LEU A 41 -9.36 2.71 -1.36
N ARG A 42 -10.54 2.32 -1.85
CA ARG A 42 -10.69 1.57 -3.11
C ARG A 42 -10.13 2.34 -4.31
N LYS A 43 -10.43 3.64 -4.45
CA LYS A 43 -9.89 4.46 -5.54
C LYS A 43 -8.37 4.48 -5.58
N PHE A 44 -7.72 4.63 -4.42
CA PHE A 44 -6.26 4.57 -4.35
C PHE A 44 -5.73 3.18 -4.68
N PHE A 45 -6.36 2.13 -4.14
CA PHE A 45 -6.00 0.75 -4.46
C PHE A 45 -6.14 0.43 -5.94
N ASP A 46 -7.25 0.80 -6.58
CA ASP A 46 -7.50 0.53 -8.00
C ASP A 46 -6.43 1.18 -8.88
N GLN A 47 -6.03 2.42 -8.55
CA GLN A 47 -4.95 3.12 -9.25
C GLN A 47 -3.59 2.46 -9.03
N ALA A 48 -3.29 2.01 -7.81
CA ALA A 48 -2.07 1.24 -7.59
C ALA A 48 -2.13 -0.10 -8.35
N LYS A 49 -3.26 -0.80 -8.33
CA LYS A 49 -3.42 -2.09 -8.99
C LYS A 49 -3.32 -1.99 -10.51
N SER A 50 -3.81 -0.92 -11.13
CA SER A 50 -3.73 -0.74 -12.59
C SER A 50 -2.29 -0.68 -13.10
N ILE A 51 -1.37 -0.16 -12.29
CA ILE A 51 0.07 -0.10 -12.62
C ILE A 51 0.67 -1.51 -12.68
N GLU A 52 0.11 -2.51 -11.97
CA GLU A 52 0.59 -3.91 -12.02
C GLU A 52 0.51 -4.53 -13.43
N ALA A 53 -0.37 -4.03 -14.31
CA ALA A 53 -0.48 -4.54 -15.68
C ALA A 53 0.83 -4.34 -16.46
N GLY A 54 1.39 -3.12 -16.47
CA GLY A 54 2.65 -2.82 -17.16
C GLY A 54 3.86 -3.58 -16.59
N LEU A 55 3.81 -3.94 -15.30
CA LEU A 55 4.87 -4.71 -14.65
C LEU A 55 4.96 -6.16 -15.17
N LYS A 56 3.84 -6.73 -15.60
CA LYS A 56 3.77 -8.09 -16.15
C LYS A 56 4.27 -8.13 -17.59
N GLU A 57 4.05 -7.07 -18.35
CA GLU A 57 4.39 -6.97 -19.77
C GLU A 57 5.85 -6.55 -19.97
N ASP A 58 6.27 -5.44 -19.35
CA ASP A 58 7.52 -4.74 -19.70
C ASP A 58 8.51 -4.57 -18.53
N GLY A 59 8.18 -5.10 -17.33
CA GLY A 59 9.06 -5.06 -16.15
C GLY A 59 8.92 -3.81 -15.29
N TRP A 60 9.86 -3.58 -14.36
CA TRP A 60 9.74 -2.50 -13.37
C TRP A 60 9.93 -1.10 -13.97
N GLU A 61 10.82 -0.98 -14.95
CA GLU A 61 11.16 0.32 -15.54
C GLU A 61 9.93 1.00 -16.18
N SER A 62 9.08 0.21 -16.85
CA SER A 62 7.85 0.69 -17.50
C SER A 62 6.84 1.29 -16.53
N VAL A 63 6.83 0.81 -15.27
CA VAL A 63 5.84 1.22 -14.25
C VAL A 63 6.42 2.17 -13.20
N SER A 64 7.73 2.37 -13.19
CA SER A 64 8.45 3.12 -12.15
C SER A 64 7.95 4.57 -12.02
N ALA A 65 7.69 5.24 -13.15
CA ALA A 65 7.18 6.60 -13.20
C ALA A 65 5.74 6.69 -12.66
N ASP A 66 4.86 5.79 -13.09
CA ASP A 66 3.47 5.75 -12.61
C ASP A 66 3.39 5.45 -11.12
N PHE A 67 4.25 4.55 -10.63
CA PHE A 67 4.35 4.28 -9.20
C PHE A 67 4.82 5.50 -8.41
N ALA A 68 5.82 6.24 -8.93
CA ALA A 68 6.29 7.47 -8.30
C ALA A 68 5.17 8.53 -8.23
N MET A 69 4.28 8.58 -9.22
CA MET A 69 3.13 9.50 -9.27
C MET A 69 2.05 9.21 -8.24
N LEU A 70 2.05 8.04 -7.59
CA LEU A 70 1.16 7.81 -6.45
C LEU A 70 1.49 8.72 -5.26
N ARG A 71 2.74 9.18 -5.11
CA ARG A 71 3.16 10.08 -4.01
C ARG A 71 2.44 11.44 -4.04
N PRO A 72 2.46 12.22 -5.13
CA PRO A 72 1.73 13.49 -5.18
C PRO A 72 0.21 13.30 -5.02
N ILE A 73 -0.36 12.20 -5.51
CA ILE A 73 -1.79 11.89 -5.34
C ILE A 73 -2.13 11.68 -3.86
N LEU A 74 -1.30 10.90 -3.15
CA LEU A 74 -1.43 10.68 -1.73
C LEU A 74 -1.25 11.99 -0.93
N ALA A 75 -0.25 12.80 -1.27
CA ALA A 75 -0.01 14.09 -0.64
C ALA A 75 -1.17 15.07 -0.86
N TYR A 76 -1.72 15.12 -2.07
CA TYR A 76 -2.89 15.92 -2.39
C TYR A 76 -4.12 15.50 -1.58
N ALA A 77 -4.41 14.20 -1.52
CA ALA A 77 -5.51 13.67 -0.72
C ALA A 77 -5.35 14.03 0.76
N LYS A 78 -4.11 13.98 1.28
CA LYS A 78 -3.79 14.39 2.64
C LYS A 78 -3.99 15.89 2.88
N GLY A 79 -3.47 16.73 1.98
CA GLY A 79 -3.62 18.19 2.05
C GLY A 79 -5.07 18.64 1.98
N ARG A 80 -5.91 17.92 1.23
CA ARG A 80 -7.37 18.11 1.17
C ARG A 80 -8.14 17.50 2.34
N ARG A 81 -7.44 16.89 3.31
CA ARG A 81 -8.02 16.20 4.47
C ARG A 81 -9.01 15.09 4.09
N LEU A 82 -8.79 14.45 2.93
CA LEU A 82 -9.63 13.36 2.43
C LEU A 82 -9.25 12.01 3.05
N ILE A 83 -8.04 11.90 3.60
CA ILE A 83 -7.51 10.68 4.21
C ILE A 83 -6.93 11.00 5.60
N PRO A 84 -6.99 10.05 6.55
CA PRO A 84 -6.39 10.22 7.87
C PRO A 84 -4.86 10.21 7.80
N ASP A 85 -4.20 10.78 8.82
CA ASP A 85 -2.74 10.77 8.97
C ASP A 85 -2.17 9.35 8.93
N ASP A 86 -2.80 8.42 9.63
CA ASP A 86 -2.34 7.03 9.72
C ASP A 86 -2.32 6.34 8.35
N PHE A 87 -3.32 6.61 7.49
CA PHE A 87 -3.33 6.09 6.12
C PHE A 87 -2.18 6.69 5.31
N TYR A 88 -1.99 8.01 5.38
CA TYR A 88 -0.90 8.69 4.68
C TYR A 88 0.47 8.13 5.08
N LEU A 89 0.73 8.01 6.39
CA LEU A 89 1.99 7.51 6.94
C LEU A 89 2.22 6.04 6.58
N PHE A 90 1.18 5.21 6.67
CA PHE A 90 1.25 3.79 6.33
C PHE A 90 1.62 3.59 4.86
N ILE A 91 0.89 4.23 3.93
CA ILE A 91 1.16 4.10 2.50
C ILE A 91 2.52 4.68 2.14
N SER A 92 2.88 5.85 2.67
CA SER A 92 4.18 6.47 2.41
C SER A 92 5.33 5.57 2.86
N SER A 93 5.17 4.90 4.00
CA SER A 93 6.15 3.94 4.51
C SER A 93 6.28 2.75 3.57
N CYS A 94 5.17 2.14 3.15
CA CYS A 94 5.20 1.03 2.20
C CYS A 94 5.89 1.44 0.88
N MET A 95 5.53 2.59 0.31
CA MET A 95 6.14 3.07 -0.93
C MET A 95 7.64 3.33 -0.81
N ALA A 96 8.11 3.82 0.34
CA ALA A 96 9.54 3.98 0.59
C ALA A 96 10.29 2.64 0.61
N LYS A 97 9.67 1.58 1.14
CA LYS A 97 10.26 0.23 1.16
C LYS A 97 10.26 -0.44 -0.22
N VAL A 98 9.32 -0.10 -1.09
CA VAL A 98 9.37 -0.52 -2.51
C VAL A 98 10.61 0.06 -3.18
N LEU A 99 10.82 1.37 -3.04
CA LEU A 99 11.90 2.14 -3.68
C LEU A 99 13.18 2.22 -2.83
N ALA A 100 13.45 1.25 -1.96
CA ALA A 100 14.66 1.30 -1.14
C ALA A 100 15.91 1.28 -2.06
N PRO A 101 16.91 2.17 -1.82
CA PRO A 101 18.00 2.40 -2.77
C PRO A 101 18.94 1.21 -2.95
N ASP A 102 18.90 0.25 -2.03
CA ASP A 102 19.66 -1.00 -2.04
C ASP A 102 18.91 -2.16 -2.71
N ASN A 103 17.68 -1.96 -3.18
CA ASN A 103 16.94 -2.96 -3.93
C ASN A 103 17.42 -3.03 -5.38
N ASP A 104 17.70 -4.24 -5.86
CA ASP A 104 17.74 -4.49 -7.30
C ASP A 104 16.32 -4.46 -7.92
N MET A 105 16.23 -4.54 -9.24
CA MET A 105 14.94 -4.49 -9.96
C MET A 105 13.99 -5.63 -9.58
N GLU A 106 14.52 -6.83 -9.35
CA GLU A 106 13.72 -8.02 -9.02
C GLU A 106 13.15 -7.91 -7.59
N MET A 107 13.96 -7.41 -6.66
CA MET A 107 13.53 -7.10 -5.30
C MET A 107 12.48 -5.99 -5.30
N THR A 108 12.67 -4.95 -6.11
CA THR A 108 11.70 -3.86 -6.26
C THR A 108 10.36 -4.37 -6.77
N LYS A 109 10.38 -5.23 -7.81
CA LYS A 109 9.19 -5.92 -8.33
C LYS A 109 8.48 -6.74 -7.25
N LYS A 110 9.22 -7.56 -6.48
CA LYS A 110 8.66 -8.35 -5.37
C LYS A 110 8.06 -7.46 -4.28
N ASN A 111 8.73 -6.37 -3.92
CA ASN A 111 8.23 -5.42 -2.93
C ASN A 111 6.95 -4.73 -3.42
N TYR A 112 6.87 -4.39 -4.71
CA TYR A 112 5.68 -3.79 -5.29
C TYR A 112 4.49 -4.78 -5.32
N ILE A 113 4.70 -6.02 -5.75
CA ILE A 113 3.65 -7.06 -5.68
C ILE A 113 3.16 -7.21 -4.24
N ARG A 114 4.08 -7.19 -3.27
CA ARG A 114 3.72 -7.25 -1.86
C ARG A 114 2.94 -6.02 -1.39
N PHE A 115 3.30 -4.82 -1.85
CA PHE A 115 2.56 -3.60 -1.57
C PHE A 115 1.10 -3.72 -2.03
N ILE A 116 0.86 -4.26 -3.23
CA ILE A 116 -0.49 -4.50 -3.74
C ILE A 116 -1.27 -5.49 -2.86
N GLN A 117 -0.65 -6.61 -2.46
CA GLN A 117 -1.28 -7.59 -1.56
C GLN A 117 -1.63 -6.99 -0.18
N ILE A 118 -0.77 -6.12 0.35
CA ILE A 118 -1.03 -5.39 1.59
C ILE A 118 -2.25 -4.48 1.41
N LEU A 119 -2.29 -3.68 0.34
CA LEU A 119 -3.42 -2.79 0.06
C LEU A 119 -4.73 -3.56 -0.10
N GLU A 120 -4.73 -4.65 -0.85
CA GLU A 120 -5.89 -5.50 -1.06
C GLU A 120 -6.43 -6.05 0.26
N SER A 121 -5.54 -6.55 1.12
CA SER A 121 -5.89 -7.05 2.46
C SER A 121 -6.48 -5.94 3.34
N VAL A 122 -5.89 -4.74 3.28
CA VAL A 122 -6.39 -3.56 4.02
C VAL A 122 -7.78 -3.16 3.53
N VAL A 123 -8.03 -3.14 2.22
CA VAL A 123 -9.35 -2.85 1.64
C VAL A 123 -10.39 -3.85 2.15
N ALA A 124 -10.06 -5.15 2.15
CA ALA A 124 -10.95 -6.20 2.63
C ALA A 124 -11.29 -6.02 4.12
N TYR A 125 -10.29 -5.85 4.98
CA TYR A 125 -10.50 -5.65 6.42
C TYR A 125 -11.21 -4.34 6.74
N HIS A 126 -10.91 -3.27 6.02
CA HIS A 126 -11.61 -2.00 6.20
C HIS A 126 -13.09 -2.14 5.85
N LYS A 127 -13.42 -2.85 4.76
CA LYS A 127 -14.81 -3.15 4.41
C LYS A 127 -15.47 -4.06 5.45
N TYR A 128 -14.75 -5.03 6.01
CA TYR A 128 -15.27 -5.91 7.05
C TYR A 128 -15.66 -5.14 8.33
N HIS A 129 -14.82 -4.20 8.78
CA HIS A 129 -15.04 -3.44 10.02
C HIS A 129 -15.91 -2.18 9.84
N TYR A 130 -15.85 -1.53 8.67
CA TYR A 130 -16.41 -0.19 8.43
C TYR A 130 -17.16 -0.07 7.10
N GLY A 131 -17.53 -1.19 6.48
CA GLY A 131 -18.32 -1.20 5.26
C GLY A 131 -19.74 -0.69 5.51
N GLU A 132 -20.04 0.49 4.95
CA GLU A 132 -21.38 0.91 4.52
C GLU A 132 -21.46 0.79 3.00
#